data_AF-A0A967WUD8-F1
#
_entry.id   AF-A0A967WUD8-F1
#
_cell.length_a   1.000
_cell.length_b   1.000
_cell.length_c   1.000
_cell.angle_alpha   90.00
_cell.angle_beta   90.00
_cell.angle_gamma   90.00
#
_symmetry.space_group_name_H-M   'P 1'
#
loop_
_entity.id
_entity.type
_entity.pdbx_description
1 polymer ?
#
loop_
_entity_poly.entity_id
_entity_poly.type
_entity_poly.pdbx_seq_one_letter_code
_entity_poly.pdbx_strand_id
1 'polypeptide(L)'
;VFGVRANTIFKFYFQAWILMGIASAFAVYWLSRGIGRLRASEKVARWGFLVAFWVLFATGMVYPVLGNIRRADEFVNAPRLDGTAYLAEIQPDDYAAIEWLNEQVSGAPVILEKPGTGGSSYVYEGRVSALTGLPTLLGWSGHENQWRGSYEIQGAREPDIETIYNTLDPQAALTLLDKYDITYVYVGPLERSAYDPRGLSKFAQLLEVVYQNDGVTIYKVRR
;
A
#
# COMPACT_ATOMS: atom_id res chain seq x y z
N VAL A 1 -8.73 -12.31 14.27
CA VAL A 1 -7.30 -12.72 14.33
C VAL A 1 -6.36 -11.59 14.79
N PHE A 2 -6.66 -10.32 14.51
CA PHE A 2 -5.77 -9.18 14.84
C PHE A 2 -5.66 -8.80 16.33
N GLY A 3 -6.50 -9.32 17.23
CA GLY A 3 -6.61 -8.81 18.60
C GLY A 3 -5.60 -9.31 19.65
N VAL A 4 -4.77 -10.32 19.39
CA VAL A 4 -3.91 -10.89 20.47
C VAL A 4 -2.54 -11.43 20.06
N ARG A 5 -2.24 -11.70 18.77
CA ARG A 5 -0.99 -12.41 18.40
C ARG A 5 -0.29 -11.99 17.11
N ALA A 6 -0.88 -11.08 16.33
CA ALA A 6 -0.25 -10.63 15.08
C ALA A 6 1.12 -10.00 15.34
N ASN A 7 1.23 -9.12 16.35
CA ASN A 7 2.49 -8.48 16.71
C ASN A 7 3.60 -9.47 17.08
N THR A 8 3.31 -10.56 17.79
CA THR A 8 4.33 -11.56 18.15
C THR A 8 4.81 -12.33 16.92
N ILE A 9 3.89 -12.74 16.05
CA ILE A 9 4.26 -13.42 14.80
C ILE A 9 5.06 -12.45 13.92
N PHE A 10 4.53 -11.27 13.59
CA PHE A 10 5.23 -10.31 12.72
C PHE A 10 6.59 -9.87 13.27
N LYS A 11 6.72 -9.68 14.60
CA LYS A 11 7.97 -9.17 15.20
C LYS A 11 9.02 -10.23 15.45
N PHE A 12 8.67 -11.51 15.59
CA PHE A 12 9.63 -12.57 15.94
C PHE A 12 9.78 -13.65 14.87
N TYR A 13 8.87 -13.72 13.90
CA TYR A 13 8.89 -14.78 12.87
C TYR A 13 10.19 -14.76 12.08
N PHE A 14 10.61 -13.60 11.54
CA PHE A 14 11.85 -13.51 10.77
C PHE A 14 13.09 -13.84 11.61
N GLN A 15 13.15 -13.38 12.86
CA GLN A 15 14.25 -13.66 13.78
C GLN A 15 14.33 -15.15 14.12
N ALA A 16 13.18 -15.80 14.34
CA ALA A 16 13.11 -17.23 14.57
C ALA A 16 13.63 -18.03 13.36
N TRP A 17 13.25 -17.64 12.14
CA TRP A 17 13.77 -18.28 10.91
C TRP A 17 15.27 -18.07 10.72
N ILE A 18 15.80 -16.88 11.00
CA ILE A 18 17.23 -16.59 10.92
C ILE A 18 18.01 -17.47 11.92
N LEU A 19 17.57 -17.50 13.18
CA LEU A 19 18.21 -18.32 14.21
C LEU A 19 18.15 -19.81 13.89
N MET A 20 17.01 -20.28 13.40
CA MET A 20 16.85 -21.68 12.96
C MET A 20 17.74 -21.99 11.76
N GLY A 21 17.89 -21.06 10.80
CA GLY A 21 18.83 -21.22 9.67
C GLY A 21 20.28 -21.39 10.13
N ILE A 22 20.74 -20.57 11.08
CA ILE A 22 22.09 -20.70 11.67
C ILE A 22 22.24 -22.03 12.41
N ALA A 23 21.26 -22.40 13.22
CA ALA A 23 21.26 -23.66 13.96
C ALA A 23 21.28 -24.88 13.01
N SER A 24 20.50 -24.84 11.92
CA SER A 24 20.49 -25.87 10.88
C SER A 24 21.85 -25.98 10.17
N ALA A 25 22.49 -24.87 9.85
CA ALA A 25 23.83 -24.87 9.25
C ALA A 25 24.87 -25.54 10.18
N PHE A 26 24.85 -25.19 11.47
CA PHE A 26 25.70 -25.84 12.46
C PHE A 26 25.38 -27.33 12.62
N ALA A 27 24.10 -27.71 12.65
CA ALA A 27 23.67 -29.10 12.76
C ALA A 27 24.16 -29.93 11.57
N VAL A 28 24.08 -29.42 10.33
CA VAL A 28 24.61 -30.09 9.13
C VAL A 28 26.12 -30.22 9.19
N TYR A 29 26.84 -29.17 9.60
CA TYR A 29 28.29 -29.21 9.82
C TYR A 29 28.68 -30.27 10.88
N TRP A 30 27.99 -30.27 12.01
CA TRP A 30 28.26 -31.24 13.07
C TRP A 30 27.94 -32.66 12.59
N LEU A 31 26.82 -32.84 11.88
CA LEU A 31 26.41 -34.10 11.28
C LEU A 31 27.32 -34.56 10.13
N SER A 32 28.06 -33.69 9.45
CA SER A 32 29.05 -34.14 8.47
C SER A 32 30.37 -34.60 9.12
N ARG A 33 30.67 -34.18 10.36
CA ARG A 33 31.91 -34.51 11.08
C ARG A 33 31.81 -35.81 11.89
N GLY A 34 32.86 -36.64 11.87
CA GLY A 34 32.95 -37.80 12.77
C GLY A 34 32.19 -39.06 12.32
N ILE A 35 31.71 -39.10 11.08
CA ILE A 35 31.04 -40.27 10.48
C ILE A 35 31.91 -41.53 10.54
N GLY A 36 33.25 -41.39 10.45
CA GLY A 36 34.18 -42.53 10.43
C GLY A 36 34.14 -43.44 11.67
N ARG A 37 33.76 -42.89 12.84
CA ARG A 37 33.79 -43.59 14.15
C ARG A 37 32.49 -44.31 14.52
N LEU A 38 31.48 -44.27 13.65
CA LEU A 38 30.14 -44.79 13.91
C LEU A 38 29.97 -46.27 13.52
N ARG A 39 28.93 -46.92 14.02
CA ARG A 39 28.50 -48.24 13.54
C ARG A 39 27.92 -48.13 12.12
N ALA A 40 27.90 -49.23 11.37
CA ALA A 40 27.44 -49.22 9.98
C ALA A 40 26.00 -48.70 9.81
N SER A 41 25.07 -49.10 10.69
CA SER A 41 23.68 -48.62 10.68
C SER A 41 23.56 -47.12 10.92
N GLU A 42 24.35 -46.58 11.85
CA GLU A 42 24.40 -45.14 12.17
C GLU A 42 24.98 -44.33 11.00
N LYS A 43 25.98 -44.86 10.29
CA LYS A 43 26.50 -44.24 9.06
C LYS A 43 25.42 -44.13 8.00
N VAL A 44 24.67 -45.21 7.77
CA VAL A 44 23.58 -45.23 6.77
C VAL A 44 22.50 -44.22 7.12
N ALA A 45 22.02 -44.20 8.36
CA ALA A 45 20.99 -43.25 8.80
C ALA A 45 21.46 -41.79 8.64
N ARG A 46 22.70 -41.50 9.03
CA ARG A 46 23.27 -40.15 8.98
C ARG A 46 23.52 -39.66 7.55
N TRP A 47 24.01 -40.52 6.68
CA TRP A 47 24.12 -40.21 5.25
C TRP A 47 22.76 -40.04 4.60
N GLY A 48 21.79 -40.91 4.91
CA GLY A 48 20.42 -40.79 4.44
C GLY A 48 19.80 -39.44 4.81
N PHE A 49 19.97 -39.01 6.07
CA PHE A 49 19.54 -37.68 6.52
C PHE A 49 20.23 -36.55 5.76
N LEU A 50 21.56 -36.58 5.60
CA LEU A 50 22.30 -35.53 4.90
C LEU A 50 21.90 -35.43 3.43
N VAL A 51 21.72 -36.56 2.74
CA VAL A 51 21.24 -36.61 1.36
C VAL A 51 19.83 -36.04 1.27
N ALA A 52 18.92 -36.49 2.14
CA ALA A 52 17.55 -35.96 2.17
C ALA A 52 17.52 -34.45 2.44
N PHE A 53 18.33 -33.97 3.39
CA PHE A 53 18.49 -32.55 3.69
C PHE A 53 18.95 -31.76 2.47
N TRP A 54 20.02 -32.18 1.79
CA TRP A 54 20.54 -31.45 0.63
C TRP A 54 19.60 -31.48 -0.56
N VAL A 55 18.88 -32.58 -0.77
CA VAL A 55 17.82 -32.65 -1.79
C VAL A 55 16.70 -31.67 -1.48
N LEU A 56 16.20 -31.65 -0.24
CA LEU A 56 15.15 -30.71 0.18
C LEU A 56 15.63 -29.25 0.10
N PHE A 57 16.87 -28.99 0.52
CA PHE A 57 17.48 -27.67 0.43
C PHE A 57 17.60 -27.21 -1.02
N ALA A 58 18.12 -28.05 -1.93
CA ALA A 58 18.25 -27.73 -3.34
C ALA A 58 16.88 -27.46 -4.00
N THR A 59 15.87 -28.29 -3.71
CA THR A 59 14.50 -28.08 -4.18
C THR A 59 13.90 -26.79 -3.60
N GLY A 60 14.14 -26.50 -2.32
CA GLY A 60 13.69 -25.26 -1.68
C GLY A 60 14.33 -24.00 -2.27
N MET A 61 15.58 -24.08 -2.73
CA MET A 61 16.30 -22.98 -3.38
C MET A 61 15.74 -22.60 -4.76
N VAL A 62 14.87 -23.42 -5.36
CA VAL A 62 14.17 -23.07 -6.61
C VAL A 62 13.34 -21.80 -6.44
N TYR A 63 12.64 -21.64 -5.31
CA TYR A 63 11.80 -20.46 -5.07
C TYR A 63 12.58 -19.15 -4.96
N PRO A 64 13.62 -18.99 -4.10
CA PRO A 64 14.37 -17.74 -4.02
C PRO A 64 15.11 -17.41 -5.32
N VAL A 65 15.52 -18.40 -6.11
CA VAL A 65 16.17 -18.16 -7.41
C VAL A 65 15.15 -17.70 -8.45
N LEU A 66 14.10 -18.48 -8.71
CA LEU A 66 13.15 -18.20 -9.79
C LEU A 66 12.10 -17.16 -9.40
N GLY A 67 11.73 -17.10 -8.13
CA GLY A 67 10.74 -16.16 -7.62
C GLY A 67 11.17 -14.70 -7.75
N ASN A 68 12.47 -14.41 -7.62
CA ASN A 68 13.01 -13.07 -7.82
C ASN A 68 12.92 -12.64 -9.29
N ILE A 69 13.29 -13.53 -10.21
CA ILE A 69 13.19 -13.27 -11.66
C ILE A 69 11.74 -13.01 -12.05
N ARG A 70 10.81 -13.86 -11.59
CA ARG A 70 9.39 -13.70 -11.89
C ARG A 70 8.79 -12.42 -11.30
N ARG A 71 9.19 -12.03 -10.08
CA ARG A 71 8.74 -10.77 -9.46
C ARG A 71 9.26 -9.53 -10.17
N ALA A 72 10.41 -9.64 -10.85
CA ALA A 72 10.97 -8.58 -11.67
C ALA A 72 10.41 -8.58 -13.11
N ASP A 73 9.33 -9.32 -13.36
CA ASP A 73 8.77 -9.53 -14.70
C ASP A 73 9.86 -9.96 -15.70
N GLU A 74 10.69 -10.92 -15.29
CA GLU A 74 11.82 -11.46 -16.07
C GLU A 74 12.85 -10.41 -16.51
N PHE A 75 12.84 -9.22 -15.90
CA PHE A 75 13.63 -8.06 -16.33
C PHE A 75 13.39 -7.69 -17.80
N VAL A 76 12.18 -7.94 -18.32
CA VAL A 76 11.78 -7.52 -19.68
C VAL A 76 11.94 -6.01 -19.85
N ASN A 77 11.65 -5.25 -18.80
CA ASN A 77 11.80 -3.80 -18.78
C ASN A 77 13.11 -3.37 -18.11
N ALA A 78 13.70 -2.28 -18.61
CA ALA A 78 14.87 -1.67 -17.99
C ALA A 78 14.56 -1.24 -16.54
N PRO A 79 15.35 -1.65 -15.53
CA PRO A 79 15.13 -1.27 -14.15
C PRO A 79 15.18 0.25 -13.95
N ARG A 80 14.25 0.79 -13.15
CA ARG A 80 14.16 2.22 -12.81
C ARG A 80 14.05 2.39 -11.29
N LEU A 81 14.52 3.54 -10.79
CA LEU A 81 14.35 3.95 -9.39
C LEU A 81 13.14 4.86 -9.19
N ASP A 82 12.45 5.21 -10.28
CA ASP A 82 11.21 5.97 -10.25
C ASP A 82 10.04 5.02 -9.90
N GLY A 83 9.58 5.12 -8.65
CA GLY A 83 8.45 4.35 -8.13
C GLY A 83 7.09 4.75 -8.72
N THR A 84 7.04 5.83 -9.51
CA THR A 84 5.81 6.34 -10.14
C THR A 84 5.72 6.04 -11.63
N ALA A 85 6.81 5.55 -12.24
CA ALA A 85 6.87 5.26 -13.68
C ALA A 85 5.75 4.34 -14.17
N TYR A 86 5.31 3.38 -13.35
CA TYR A 86 4.18 2.50 -13.70
C TYR A 86 2.88 3.28 -13.89
N LEU A 87 2.69 4.35 -13.12
CA LEU A 87 1.46 5.15 -13.13
C LEU A 87 1.29 5.92 -14.43
N ALA A 88 2.40 6.39 -15.01
CA ALA A 88 2.40 7.03 -16.33
C ALA A 88 1.85 6.08 -17.43
N GLU A 89 2.02 4.77 -17.26
CA GLU A 89 1.54 3.76 -18.21
C GLU A 89 0.09 3.35 -17.94
N ILE A 90 -0.28 3.14 -16.69
CA ILE A 90 -1.60 2.58 -16.33
C ILE A 90 -2.68 3.63 -16.02
N GLN A 91 -2.29 4.82 -15.58
CA GLN A 91 -3.17 5.91 -15.12
C GLN A 91 -2.55 7.28 -15.49
N PRO A 92 -2.37 7.57 -16.79
CA PRO A 92 -1.64 8.75 -17.26
C PRO A 92 -2.25 10.08 -16.77
N ASP A 93 -3.57 10.14 -16.62
CA ASP A 93 -4.25 11.35 -16.15
C ASP A 93 -3.99 11.62 -14.66
N ASP A 94 -4.01 10.59 -13.82
CA ASP A 94 -3.64 10.72 -12.40
C ASP A 94 -2.15 11.04 -12.26
N TYR A 95 -1.28 10.41 -13.08
CA TYR A 95 0.15 10.70 -13.09
C TYR A 95 0.44 12.18 -13.39
N ALA A 96 -0.13 12.73 -14.46
CA ALA A 96 0.07 14.14 -14.81
C ALA A 96 -0.48 15.10 -13.73
N ALA A 97 -1.60 14.76 -13.11
CA ALA A 97 -2.18 15.56 -12.03
C ALA A 97 -1.32 15.54 -10.75
N ILE A 98 -0.73 14.39 -10.42
CA ILE A 98 0.16 14.21 -9.27
C ILE A 98 1.48 14.94 -9.48
N GLU A 99 2.07 14.87 -10.68
CA GLU A 99 3.27 15.63 -11.03
C GLU A 99 2.99 17.14 -10.93
N TRP A 100 1.86 17.61 -11.44
CA TRP A 100 1.46 19.01 -11.30
C TRP A 100 1.31 19.42 -9.83
N LEU A 101 0.71 18.58 -8.98
CA LEU A 101 0.61 18.84 -7.54
C LEU A 101 2.01 18.96 -6.90
N ASN A 102 2.93 18.05 -7.22
CA ASN A 102 4.30 18.05 -6.71
C ASN A 102 5.11 19.29 -7.13
N GLU A 103 4.87 19.79 -8.34
CA GLU A 103 5.56 20.97 -8.87
C GLU A 103 4.96 22.30 -8.37
N GLN A 104 3.63 22.37 -8.25
CA GLN A 104 2.92 23.64 -8.06
C GLN A 104 2.44 23.88 -6.63
N VAL A 105 2.30 22.83 -5.81
CA VAL A 105 1.78 22.93 -4.45
C VAL A 105 2.90 22.80 -3.43
N SER A 106 3.18 23.90 -2.74
CA SER A 106 4.13 23.92 -1.62
C SER A 106 3.42 23.77 -0.26
N GLY A 107 4.12 23.20 0.72
CA GLY A 107 3.62 23.04 2.08
C GLY A 107 2.87 21.72 2.26
N ALA A 108 1.88 21.69 3.16
CA ALA A 108 1.05 20.51 3.42
C ALA A 108 -0.45 20.84 3.48
N PRO A 109 -1.02 21.51 2.45
CA PRO A 109 -2.46 21.74 2.38
C PRO A 109 -3.23 20.43 2.29
N VAL A 110 -4.40 20.36 2.92
CA VAL A 110 -5.24 19.15 2.88
C VAL A 110 -5.90 19.00 1.52
N ILE A 111 -5.74 17.82 0.91
CA ILE A 111 -6.38 17.42 -0.33
C ILE A 111 -7.44 16.34 -0.06
N LEU A 112 -8.66 16.58 -0.49
CA LEU A 112 -9.72 15.57 -0.44
C LEU A 112 -9.63 14.67 -1.66
N GLU A 113 -9.52 13.36 -1.43
CA GLU A 113 -9.65 12.32 -2.44
C GLU A 113 -10.53 11.18 -1.90
N LYS A 114 -10.99 10.28 -2.77
CA LYS A 114 -11.77 9.12 -2.35
C LYS A 114 -10.95 8.20 -1.42
N PRO A 115 -11.45 7.86 -0.21
CA PRO A 115 -10.82 6.90 0.68
C PRO A 115 -11.12 5.45 0.26
N GLY A 116 -10.35 4.51 0.82
CA GLY A 116 -10.66 3.09 0.68
C GLY A 116 -12.00 2.74 1.33
N THR A 117 -12.90 2.09 0.59
CA THR A 117 -14.28 1.82 1.05
C THR A 117 -14.35 0.70 2.08
N GLY A 118 -15.11 0.90 3.17
CA GLY A 118 -15.50 -0.16 4.10
C GLY A 118 -14.31 -0.83 4.82
N GLY A 119 -13.26 -0.06 5.12
CA GLY A 119 -12.04 -0.59 5.73
C GLY A 119 -11.10 -1.30 4.74
N SER A 120 -11.35 -1.22 3.43
CA SER A 120 -10.44 -1.76 2.41
C SER A 120 -9.06 -1.12 2.51
N SER A 121 -8.03 -1.91 2.24
CA SER A 121 -6.62 -1.51 2.27
C SER A 121 -5.86 -2.23 1.16
N TYR A 122 -4.71 -1.70 0.73
CA TYR A 122 -3.98 -2.17 -0.47
C TYR A 122 -4.81 -2.03 -1.75
N VAL A 123 -5.59 -0.96 -1.84
CA VAL A 123 -6.43 -0.59 -2.99
C VAL A 123 -5.90 0.70 -3.62
N TYR A 124 -6.37 1.07 -4.81
CA TYR A 124 -5.81 2.22 -5.54
C TYR A 124 -6.20 3.58 -4.94
N GLU A 125 -7.29 3.65 -4.16
CA GLU A 125 -7.69 4.83 -3.39
C GLU A 125 -6.57 5.35 -2.48
N GLY A 126 -6.54 6.65 -2.20
CA GLY A 126 -5.47 7.26 -1.39
C GLY A 126 -4.15 7.48 -2.15
N ARG A 127 -4.10 7.22 -3.47
CA ARG A 127 -2.90 7.40 -4.28
C ARG A 127 -2.39 8.84 -4.35
N VAL A 128 -3.27 9.85 -4.31
CA VAL A 128 -2.84 11.25 -4.49
C VAL A 128 -2.03 11.69 -3.27
N SER A 129 -2.56 11.50 -2.07
CA SER A 129 -1.84 11.77 -0.82
C SER A 129 -0.59 10.93 -0.67
N ALA A 130 -0.64 9.63 -1.04
CA ALA A 130 0.52 8.75 -0.97
C ALA A 130 1.68 9.17 -1.88
N LEU A 131 1.38 9.71 -3.08
CA LEU A 131 2.37 10.06 -4.09
C LEU A 131 2.79 11.54 -4.07
N THR A 132 2.03 12.41 -3.39
CA THR A 132 2.37 13.83 -3.23
C THR A 132 2.88 14.19 -1.83
N GLY A 133 2.61 13.35 -0.83
CA GLY A 133 2.87 13.68 0.57
C GLY A 133 1.88 14.68 1.18
N LEU A 134 0.89 15.16 0.41
CA LEU A 134 -0.17 16.02 0.92
C LEU A 134 -1.10 15.22 1.86
N PRO A 135 -1.51 15.78 3.01
CA PRO A 135 -2.46 15.11 3.89
C PRO A 135 -3.84 15.01 3.22
N THR A 136 -4.52 13.87 3.38
CA THR A 136 -5.94 13.70 3.00
C THR A 136 -6.82 13.53 4.23
N LEU A 137 -8.12 13.80 4.06
CA LEU A 137 -9.11 13.64 5.13
C LEU A 137 -9.18 12.18 5.60
N LEU A 138 -9.08 11.21 4.70
CA LEU A 138 -9.05 9.79 5.03
C LEU A 138 -8.37 8.99 3.92
N GLY A 139 -7.44 8.12 4.28
CA GLY A 139 -6.80 7.19 3.33
C GLY A 139 -7.46 5.83 3.32
N TRP A 140 -6.71 4.79 3.71
CA TRP A 140 -7.26 3.44 3.92
C TRP A 140 -7.75 3.28 5.37
N SER A 141 -9.06 3.43 5.59
CA SER A 141 -9.67 3.46 6.93
C SER A 141 -9.38 2.21 7.76
N GLY A 142 -9.27 1.03 7.12
CA GLY A 142 -8.92 -0.22 7.78
C GLY A 142 -7.49 -0.24 8.33
N HIS A 143 -6.51 0.24 7.56
CA HIS A 143 -5.13 0.39 8.04
C HIS A 143 -5.02 1.48 9.09
N GLU A 144 -5.67 2.63 8.90
CA GLU A 144 -5.69 3.66 9.94
C GLU A 144 -6.23 3.12 11.26
N ASN A 145 -7.25 2.25 11.23
CA ASN A 145 -7.79 1.60 12.43
C ASN A 145 -6.77 0.68 13.09
N GLN A 146 -6.01 -0.10 12.32
CA GLN A 146 -4.95 -0.96 12.86
C GLN A 146 -3.86 -0.15 13.58
N TRP A 147 -3.52 1.04 13.07
CA TRP A 147 -2.52 1.91 13.67
C TRP A 147 -3.06 2.73 14.86
N ARG A 148 -4.29 3.22 14.76
CA ARG A 148 -4.93 4.06 15.79
C ARG A 148 -5.52 3.24 16.95
N GLY A 149 -5.90 1.99 16.70
CA GLY A 149 -6.57 1.11 17.68
C GLY A 149 -8.07 1.39 17.86
N SER A 150 -8.66 2.29 17.07
CA SER A 150 -10.09 2.63 17.08
C SER A 150 -10.55 3.07 15.69
N TYR A 151 -11.85 2.87 15.42
CA TYR A 151 -12.52 3.27 14.17
C TYR A 151 -13.35 4.56 14.33
N GLU A 152 -13.35 5.20 15.51
CA GLU A 152 -14.22 6.36 15.78
C GLU A 152 -13.96 7.53 14.82
N ILE A 153 -12.70 7.85 14.53
CA ILE A 153 -12.34 8.98 13.66
C ILE A 153 -12.72 8.68 12.20
N GLN A 154 -12.43 7.47 11.75
CA GLN A 154 -12.66 7.01 10.38
C GLN A 154 -14.16 6.94 10.11
N GLY A 155 -14.91 6.29 11.01
CA GLY A 155 -16.36 6.18 10.92
C GLY A 155 -17.08 7.53 11.01
N ALA A 156 -16.48 8.55 11.62
CA ALA A 156 -17.00 9.92 11.59
C ALA A 156 -16.68 10.67 10.29
N ARG A 157 -15.54 10.37 9.65
CA ARG A 157 -15.09 11.04 8.41
C ARG A 157 -15.68 10.45 7.14
N GLU A 158 -15.89 9.13 7.09
CA GLU A 158 -16.51 8.46 5.94
C GLU A 158 -17.85 9.10 5.51
N PRO A 159 -18.86 9.29 6.39
CA PRO A 159 -20.12 9.92 5.99
C PRO A 159 -19.97 11.39 5.61
N ASP A 160 -19.02 12.11 6.19
CA ASP A 160 -18.74 13.49 5.82
C ASP A 160 -18.12 13.58 4.41
N ILE A 161 -17.21 12.68 4.06
CA ILE A 161 -16.65 12.57 2.70
C ILE A 161 -17.75 12.24 1.69
N GLU A 162 -18.60 11.26 2.00
CA GLU A 162 -19.77 10.92 1.19
C GLU A 162 -20.68 12.14 0.98
N THR A 163 -20.90 12.92 2.05
CA THR A 163 -21.71 14.15 1.98
C THR A 163 -21.04 15.20 1.11
N ILE A 164 -19.73 15.46 1.28
CA ILE A 164 -18.99 16.44 0.48
C ILE A 164 -19.11 16.12 -1.01
N TYR A 165 -18.93 14.86 -1.42
CA TYR A 165 -19.00 14.49 -2.83
C TYR A 165 -20.42 14.42 -3.38
N ASN A 166 -21.41 13.92 -2.62
CA ASN A 166 -22.77 13.68 -3.14
C ASN A 166 -23.78 14.81 -2.92
N THR A 167 -23.61 15.66 -1.91
CA THR A 167 -24.63 16.68 -1.59
C THR A 167 -24.86 17.63 -2.78
N LEU A 168 -26.13 18.02 -2.98
CA LEU A 168 -26.50 19.05 -3.94
C LEU A 168 -26.61 20.44 -3.29
N ASP A 169 -26.51 20.53 -1.96
CA ASP A 169 -26.49 21.78 -1.21
C ASP A 169 -25.05 22.32 -1.15
N PRO A 170 -24.75 23.46 -1.80
CA PRO A 170 -23.44 24.10 -1.73
C PRO A 170 -22.98 24.42 -0.31
N GLN A 171 -23.89 24.85 0.55
CA GLN A 171 -23.52 25.32 1.88
C GLN A 171 -23.11 24.14 2.77
N ALA A 172 -23.78 22.99 2.64
CA ALA A 172 -23.39 21.76 3.32
C ALA A 172 -21.96 21.33 2.92
N ALA A 173 -21.64 21.38 1.62
CA ALA A 173 -20.30 21.04 1.14
C ALA A 173 -19.25 22.02 1.67
N LEU A 174 -19.47 23.33 1.53
CA LEU A 174 -18.55 24.37 2.01
C LEU A 174 -18.31 24.29 3.52
N THR A 175 -19.36 24.03 4.31
CA THR A 175 -19.25 23.86 5.77
C THR A 175 -18.33 22.70 6.14
N LEU A 176 -18.43 21.57 5.42
CA LEU A 176 -17.56 20.41 5.67
C LEU A 176 -16.13 20.63 5.15
N LEU A 177 -15.97 21.30 4.01
CA LEU A 177 -14.65 21.68 3.50
C LEU A 177 -13.91 22.58 4.50
N ASP A 178 -14.60 23.56 5.09
CA ASP A 178 -14.05 24.45 6.12
C ASP A 178 -13.76 23.71 7.44
N LYS A 179 -14.69 22.88 7.92
CA LYS A 179 -14.54 22.03 9.12
C LYS A 179 -13.23 21.22 9.11
N TYR A 180 -12.81 20.75 7.93
CA TYR A 180 -11.64 19.91 7.76
C TYR A 180 -10.43 20.63 7.15
N ASP A 181 -10.48 21.96 7.01
CA ASP A 181 -9.42 22.78 6.43
C ASP A 181 -8.99 22.29 5.03
N ILE A 182 -9.96 21.76 4.25
CA ILE A 182 -9.71 21.25 2.90
C ILE A 182 -9.31 22.42 2.00
N THR A 183 -8.16 22.29 1.36
CA THR A 183 -7.66 23.29 0.40
C THR A 183 -7.91 22.85 -1.03
N TYR A 184 -7.76 21.56 -1.31
CA TYR A 184 -7.95 20.99 -2.64
C TYR A 184 -8.99 19.87 -2.63
N VAL A 185 -9.82 19.79 -3.66
CA VAL A 185 -10.73 18.68 -3.92
C VAL A 185 -10.32 18.02 -5.23
N TYR A 186 -9.97 16.73 -5.15
CA TYR A 186 -9.61 15.92 -6.29
C TYR A 186 -10.87 15.24 -6.86
N VAL A 187 -11.04 15.30 -8.18
CA VAL A 187 -12.10 14.56 -8.91
C VAL A 187 -11.50 13.87 -10.12
N GLY A 188 -11.19 12.59 -9.98
CA GLY A 188 -10.70 11.71 -11.04
C GLY A 188 -11.61 10.50 -11.29
N PRO A 189 -11.10 9.45 -11.96
CA PRO A 189 -11.88 8.25 -12.30
C PRO A 189 -12.51 7.55 -11.08
N LEU A 190 -11.80 7.53 -9.94
CA LEU A 190 -12.31 6.91 -8.70
C LEU A 190 -13.49 7.70 -8.12
N GLU A 191 -13.38 9.03 -8.05
CA GLU A 191 -14.47 9.87 -7.56
C GLU A 191 -15.67 9.84 -8.50
N ARG A 192 -15.43 9.90 -9.82
CA ARG A 192 -16.49 9.83 -10.85
C ARG A 192 -17.23 8.51 -10.88
N SER A 193 -16.57 7.41 -10.53
CA SER A 193 -17.21 6.09 -10.49
C SER A 193 -17.99 5.85 -9.19
N ALA A 194 -17.64 6.54 -8.10
CA ALA A 194 -18.23 6.32 -6.79
C ALA A 194 -19.40 7.28 -6.45
N TYR A 195 -19.35 8.52 -6.95
CA TYR A 195 -20.24 9.60 -6.48
C TYR A 195 -21.19 10.11 -7.56
N ASP A 196 -22.31 10.72 -7.15
CA ASP A 196 -23.32 11.27 -8.07
C ASP A 196 -22.71 12.39 -8.93
N PRO A 197 -22.78 12.30 -10.28
CA PRO A 197 -22.24 13.33 -11.18
C PRO A 197 -22.77 14.74 -10.92
N ARG A 198 -24.00 14.88 -10.41
CA ARG A 198 -24.59 16.18 -10.03
C ARG A 198 -23.90 16.74 -8.79
N GLY A 199 -23.57 15.87 -7.83
CA GLY A 199 -22.79 16.22 -6.65
C GLY A 199 -21.38 16.65 -7.03
N LEU A 200 -20.73 16.00 -7.99
CA LEU A 200 -19.39 16.39 -8.45
C LEU A 200 -19.39 17.71 -9.23
N SER A 201 -20.39 17.91 -10.10
CA SER A 201 -20.48 19.09 -10.97
C SER A 201 -20.61 20.40 -10.20
N LYS A 202 -21.08 20.36 -8.94
CA LYS A 202 -21.19 21.57 -8.09
C LYS A 202 -19.85 22.25 -7.86
N PHE A 203 -18.75 21.49 -7.79
CA PHE A 203 -17.44 22.06 -7.45
C PHE A 203 -16.98 23.09 -8.48
N ALA A 204 -17.31 22.93 -9.75
CA ALA A 204 -17.00 23.90 -10.80
C ALA A 204 -17.69 25.27 -10.60
N GLN A 205 -18.80 25.31 -9.87
CA GLN A 205 -19.52 26.55 -9.55
C GLN A 205 -19.03 27.18 -8.24
N LEU A 206 -18.59 26.35 -7.28
CA LEU A 206 -18.26 26.78 -5.92
C LEU A 206 -16.78 27.10 -5.73
N LEU A 207 -15.91 26.38 -6.44
CA LEU A 207 -14.47 26.39 -6.23
C LEU A 207 -13.74 26.92 -7.47
N GLU A 208 -12.43 27.12 -7.36
CA GLU A 208 -11.58 27.48 -8.49
C GLU A 208 -11.00 26.21 -9.12
N VAL A 209 -11.10 26.05 -10.45
CA VAL A 209 -10.39 24.98 -11.16
C VAL A 209 -8.93 25.39 -11.31
N VAL A 210 -8.02 24.64 -10.68
CA VAL A 210 -6.57 24.94 -10.72
C VAL A 210 -5.79 23.99 -11.64
N TYR A 211 -6.35 22.82 -11.91
CA TYR A 211 -5.80 21.85 -12.85
C TYR A 211 -6.93 21.05 -13.50
N GLN A 212 -6.78 20.76 -14.80
CA GLN A 212 -7.70 19.90 -15.53
C GLN A 212 -6.99 19.21 -16.70
N ASN A 213 -7.19 17.90 -16.82
CA ASN A 213 -6.92 17.11 -18.02
C ASN A 213 -8.17 16.27 -18.37
N ASP A 214 -8.02 15.27 -19.23
CA ASP A 214 -9.14 14.47 -19.73
C ASP A 214 -9.83 13.64 -18.62
N GLY A 215 -9.05 13.11 -17.67
CA GLY A 215 -9.55 12.26 -16.59
C GLY A 215 -9.79 12.95 -15.24
N VAL A 216 -9.03 14.02 -14.96
CA VAL A 216 -8.89 14.62 -13.62
C VAL A 216 -9.20 16.10 -13.63
N THR A 217 -9.87 16.56 -12.58
CA THR A 217 -10.03 17.97 -12.26
C THR A 217 -9.69 18.20 -10.79
N ILE A 218 -8.83 19.18 -10.51
CA ILE A 218 -8.48 19.60 -9.15
C ILE A 218 -9.07 20.98 -8.91
N TYR A 219 -9.86 21.07 -7.85
CA TYR A 219 -10.48 22.30 -7.41
C TYR A 219 -9.75 22.84 -6.18
N LYS A 220 -9.60 24.16 -6.08
CA LYS A 220 -9.08 24.86 -4.91
C LYS A 220 -10.19 25.63 -4.21
N VAL A 221 -10.27 25.51 -2.90
CA VAL A 221 -11.23 26.26 -2.08
C VAL A 221 -10.85 27.73 -2.06
N ARG A 222 -11.82 28.60 -2.40
CA ARG A 222 -11.67 30.06 -2.32
C ARG A 222 -11.76 30.46 -0.86
N ARG A 223 -10.67 31.00 -0.31
CA ARG A 223 -10.64 31.59 1.05
C ARG A 223 -10.72 33.10 0.95
#